data_AF-A0AA37VB03-F1
#
_entry.id   AF-A0AA37VB03-F1
#
_cell.length_a   1.000
_cell.length_b   1.000
_cell.length_c   1.000
_cell.angle_alpha   90.00
_cell.angle_beta   90.00
_cell.angle_gamma   90.00
#
_symmetry.space_group_name_H-M   'P 1'
#
loop_
_entity.id
_entity.type
_entity.pdbx_description
1 polymer ?
#
loop_
_entity_poly.entity_id
_entity_poly.type
_entity_poly.pdbx_seq_one_letter_code
_entity_poly.pdbx_strand_id
1 'polypeptide(L)' 'MDNVTLHVRFANDGTVAEISERPVGLTPQQWFDKLSEAIGMKAYQTFAGGRGVFKVARDQIEALKTAAVS' A
#
# COMPACT_ATOMS: atom_id res chain seq x y z
N MET A 1 2.31 16.18 11.37
CA MET A 1 2.34 15.45 10.10
C MET A 1 1.89 14.04 10.38
N ASP A 2 0.61 13.77 10.15
CA ASP A 2 -0.03 12.51 10.48
C ASP A 2 0.31 11.47 9.42
N ASN A 3 1.25 10.58 9.76
CA ASN A 3 1.64 9.48 8.88
C ASN A 3 0.71 8.29 9.11
N VAL A 4 0.19 7.74 8.01
CA VAL A 4 -0.54 6.48 8.00
C VAL A 4 0.45 5.37 7.72
N THR A 5 0.33 4.29 8.48
CA THR A 5 1.08 3.06 8.23
C THR A 5 0.15 2.07 7.56
N LEU A 6 0.45 1.71 6.31
CA LEU A 6 -0.33 0.72 5.58
C LEU A 6 0.33 -0.63 5.79
N HIS A 7 -0.39 -1.56 6.38
CA HIS A 7 0.09 -2.94 6.51
C HIS A 7 -0.19 -3.70 5.22
N VAL A 8 0.84 -4.38 4.74
CA VAL A 8 0.83 -5.25 3.57
C VAL A 8 1.14 -6.66 4.04
N ARG A 9 0.36 -7.63 3.55
CA ARG A 9 0.58 -9.04 3.77
C ARG A 9 0.72 -9.73 2.44
N PHE A 10 1.76 -10.54 2.31
CA PHE A 10 2.03 -11.36 1.14
C PHE A 10 1.49 -12.78 1.38
N ALA A 11 0.93 -13.36 0.34
CA ALA A 11 0.60 -14.77 0.27
C ALA A 11 1.87 -15.60 0.05
N ASN A 12 1.75 -16.92 0.21
CA ASN A 12 2.86 -17.85 0.05
C ASN A 12 3.35 -17.96 -1.41
N ASP A 13 2.56 -17.47 -2.37
CA ASP A 13 2.91 -17.37 -3.79
C ASP A 13 3.67 -16.06 -4.12
N GLY A 14 3.84 -15.16 -3.15
CA GLY A 14 4.51 -13.88 -3.32
C GLY A 14 3.58 -12.73 -3.76
N THR A 15 2.29 -12.98 -3.96
CA THR A 15 1.30 -11.93 -4.26
C THR A 15 0.86 -11.19 -3.00
N VAL A 16 0.33 -9.99 -3.14
CA VAL A 16 -0.26 -9.26 -2.01
C VAL A 16 -1.62 -9.87 -1.67
N ALA A 17 -1.70 -10.51 -0.51
CA ALA A 17 -2.91 -11.09 0.02
C ALA A 17 -3.84 -10.01 0.58
N GLU A 18 -3.28 -9.08 1.36
CA GLU A 18 -4.03 -8.00 2.00
C GLU A 18 -3.20 -6.72 2.07
N ILE A 19 -3.87 -5.59 1.96
CA ILE A 19 -3.28 -4.28 2.12
C ILE A 19 -4.29 -3.28 2.71
N SER A 20 -3.82 -2.49 3.68
CA SER A 20 -4.63 -1.46 4.33
C SER A 20 -4.92 -0.29 3.39
N GLU A 21 -5.92 0.53 3.71
CA GLU A 21 -6.27 1.75 2.98
C GLU A 21 -6.61 1.51 1.49
N ARG A 22 -6.98 0.29 1.13
CA ARG A 22 -7.35 -0.11 -0.24
C ARG A 22 -8.70 0.50 -0.64
N PRO A 23 -8.79 1.22 -1.78
CA PRO A 23 -10.06 1.64 -2.35
C PRO A 23 -10.98 0.46 -2.73
N VAL A 24 -12.29 0.65 -2.56
CA VAL A 24 -13.30 -0.30 -3.04
C VAL A 24 -13.33 -0.24 -4.56
N GLY A 25 -12.75 -1.25 -5.22
CA GLY A 25 -12.63 -1.31 -6.68
C GLY A 25 -11.27 -1.84 -7.16
N LEU A 26 -10.24 -1.80 -6.32
CA LEU A 26 -8.92 -2.34 -6.65
C LEU A 26 -8.65 -3.65 -5.93
N THR A 27 -7.88 -4.53 -6.57
CA THR A 27 -7.29 -5.69 -5.89
C THR A 27 -6.16 -5.25 -4.95
N PRO A 28 -5.81 -6.05 -3.92
CA PRO A 28 -4.68 -5.76 -3.04
C PRO A 28 -3.36 -5.55 -3.81
N GLN A 29 -3.12 -6.37 -4.83
CA GLN A 29 -1.96 -6.27 -5.71
C GLN A 29 -1.92 -4.92 -6.47
N GLN A 30 -3.03 -4.55 -7.12
CA GLN A 30 -3.11 -3.28 -7.86
C GLN A 30 -2.87 -2.06 -6.97
N TRP A 31 -3.37 -2.10 -5.73
CA TRP A 31 -3.15 -1.04 -4.77
C TRP A 31 -1.69 -0.96 -4.33
N PHE A 32 -1.05 -2.10 -4.08
CA PHE A 32 0.38 -2.17 -3.77
C PHE A 32 1.26 -1.63 -4.90
N ASP A 33 0.95 -1.97 -6.15
CA ASP A 33 1.69 -1.51 -7.32
C ASP A 33 1.59 0.02 -7.45
N LYS A 34 0.38 0.59 -7.30
CA LYS A 34 0.16 2.05 -7.30
C LYS A 34 0.91 2.76 -6.17
N LEU A 35 0.89 2.21 -4.96
CA LEU A 35 1.64 2.76 -3.82
C LEU A 35 3.15 2.73 -4.10
N SER A 36 3.64 1.61 -4.65
CA SER A 36 5.05 1.44 -5.00
C SER A 36 5.50 2.42 -6.08
N GLU A 37 4.65 2.69 -7.06
CA GLU A 37 4.91 3.66 -8.14
C GLU A 37 4.87 5.10 -7.62
N ALA A 38 3.84 5.47 -6.86
CA ALA A 38 3.63 6.86 -6.44
C ALA A 38 4.54 7.31 -5.28
N ILE A 39 4.77 6.41 -4.32
CA ILE A 39 5.53 6.72 -3.10
C ILE A 39 6.99 6.30 -3.26
N GLY A 40 7.23 5.25 -4.04
CA GLY A 40 8.54 4.64 -4.20
C GLY A 40 8.89 3.66 -3.08
N MET A 41 9.71 2.66 -3.43
CA MET A 41 10.15 1.61 -2.50
C MET A 41 11.00 2.10 -1.32
N LYS A 42 11.40 3.39 -1.29
CA LYS A 42 12.17 3.98 -0.18
C LYS A 42 11.34 4.16 1.09
N ALA A 43 10.03 4.39 0.95
CA ALA A 43 9.10 4.49 2.09
C ALA A 43 8.50 3.14 2.49
N TYR A 44 8.88 2.07 1.79
CA TYR A 44 8.42 0.73 2.02
C TYR A 44 9.43 -0.05 2.87
N GLN A 45 8.95 -0.66 3.94
CA GLN A 45 9.76 -1.47 4.85
C GLN A 45 9.21 -2.89 4.89
N THR A 46 10.03 -3.87 4.52
CA THR A 46 9.70 -5.29 4.61
C THR A 46 10.00 -5.85 5.98
N PHE A 47 9.17 -6.78 6.42
CA PHE A 47 9.31 -7.55 7.65
C PHE A 47 9.32 -9.04 7.35
N ALA A 48 10.03 -9.81 8.18
CA ALA A 48 10.09 -11.26 8.03
C ALA A 48 8.70 -11.92 8.07
N GLY A 49 8.52 -12.97 7.27
CA GLY A 49 7.28 -13.73 7.18
C GLY A 49 6.21 -13.11 6.27
N GLY A 50 6.62 -12.50 5.15
CA GLY A 50 5.67 -11.98 4.14
C GLY A 50 4.85 -10.80 4.65
N ARG A 51 5.45 -9.90 5.43
CA ARG A 51 4.80 -8.68 5.91
C ARG A 51 5.57 -7.47 5.41
N GLY A 52 4.86 -6.39 5.15
CA GLY A 52 5.46 -5.12 4.75
C GLY A 52 4.65 -3.97 5.28
N VAL A 53 5.27 -2.80 5.36
CA VAL A 53 4.56 -1.57 5.69
C VAL A 53 5.00 -0.43 4.80
N PHE A 54 4.03 0.40 4.39
CA PHE A 54 4.32 1.72 3.86
C PHE A 54 4.08 2.75 4.94
N LYS A 55 5.03 3.67 5.12
CA LYS A 55 4.83 4.86 5.95
C LYS A 55 4.68 6.06 5.05
N VAL A 56 3.49 6.65 5.04
CA VAL A 56 3.16 7.78 4.15
C VAL A 56 2.30 8.80 4.84
N ALA A 57 2.38 10.04 4.38
CA ALA A 57 1.49 11.09 4.84
C ALA A 57 0.03 10.74 4.49
N ARG A 58 -0.89 10.98 5.42
CA ARG A 58 -2.33 10.74 5.22
C ARG A 58 -2.85 11.43 3.95
N ASP A 59 -2.42 12.67 3.71
CA ASP A 59 -2.85 13.45 2.55
C ASP A 59 -2.47 12.79 1.22
N GLN A 60 -1.30 12.15 1.14
CA GLN A 60 -0.90 11.40 -0.05
C GLN A 60 -1.76 10.18 -0.28
N ILE A 61 -2.12 9.44 0.78
CA ILE A 61 -3.00 8.28 0.68
C ILE A 61 -4.39 8.67 0.18
N GLU A 62 -4.97 9.72 0.74
CA GLU A 62 -6.29 10.21 0.32
C GLU A 62 -6.27 10.70 -1.14
N ALA A 63 -5.20 11.39 -1.55
CA ALA A 63 -5.00 11.79 -2.95
C ALA A 63 -4.88 10.58 -3.89
N LEU A 64 -4.12 9.55 -3.49
CA LEU A 64 -3.96 8.33 -4.28
C LEU A 64 -5.26 7.52 -4.38
N LYS A 65 -6.02 7.41 -3.29
CA LYS A 65 -7.33 6.77 -3.31
C LYS A 65 -8.27 7.49 -4.28
N THR A 66 -8.31 8.82 -4.22
CA THR A 66 -9.13 9.65 -5.11
C THR A 66 -8.73 9.46 -6.58
N ALA A 67 -7.43 9.49 -6.87
CA ALA A 67 -6.91 9.29 -8.22
C ALA A 67 -7.11 7.87 -8.75
N ALA A 68 -7.24 6.87 -7.86
CA ALA A 68 -7.39 5.48 -8.25
C ALA A 68 -8.85 5.01 -8.40
N VAL A 69 -9.81 5.83 -7.98
CA VAL A 69 -11.26 5.61 -8.13
C VAL A 69 -11.86 6.50 -9.24
N SER A 70 -11.11 7.50 -9.72
CA SER A 70 -11.51 8.40 -10.82
C SER A 70 -11.30 7.80 -12.20
#